data_AF-A0A6A4H0U2-F1
#
_entry.id   AF-A0A6A4H0U2-F1
#
_cell.length_a   1.000
_cell.length_b   1.000
_cell.length_c   1.000
_cell.angle_alpha   90.00
_cell.angle_beta   90.00
_cell.angle_gamma   90.00
#
_symmetry.space_group_name_H-M   'P 1'
#
loop_
_entity.id
_entity.type
_entity.pdbx_description
1 polymer ?
#
loop_
_entity_poly.entity_id
_entity_poly.type
_entity_poly.pdbx_seq_one_letter_code
_entity_poly.pdbx_strand_id
1 'polypeptide(L)'
;MYGVIRFLDTDLLGPASLGEDYPKVIKSGIDGESQHHESPKITGPCGIALLFYRAGRMDILEKLLDVKNVQQFDLRARSGVLFYLDVYLHRRGYNVEMGYQSNRTGEEAQHGVRYLIVPDANEQHSQWIPQCTSDLGSLREVVR
;
A
#
# COMPACT_ATOMS: atom_id res chain seq x y z
N MET A 1 -27.32 -4.77 -11.00
CA MET A 1 -26.26 -3.87 -10.50
C MET A 1 -24.95 -4.66 -10.52
N TYR A 2 -24.48 -5.02 -11.71
CA TYR A 2 -23.23 -5.76 -11.91
C TYR A 2 -22.11 -4.72 -12.11
N GLY A 3 -20.91 -4.99 -11.60
CA GLY A 3 -19.72 -4.14 -11.81
C GLY A 3 -19.51 -2.95 -10.85
N VAL A 4 -20.36 -2.75 -9.83
CA VAL A 4 -20.11 -1.71 -8.80
C VAL A 4 -19.21 -2.25 -7.69
N ILE A 5 -18.06 -1.62 -7.50
CA ILE A 5 -17.09 -1.99 -6.45
C ILE A 5 -17.68 -1.74 -5.07
N ARG A 6 -17.49 -2.71 -4.17
CA ARG A 6 -17.80 -2.58 -2.74
C ARG A 6 -16.59 -2.93 -1.91
N PHE A 7 -16.38 -2.22 -0.81
CA PHE A 7 -15.36 -2.54 0.17
C PHE A 7 -15.88 -3.48 1.25
N LEU A 8 -14.96 -4.21 1.86
CA LEU A 8 -15.18 -5.06 3.02
C LEU A 8 -14.82 -4.26 4.27
N ASP A 9 -15.73 -4.22 5.25
CA ASP A 9 -15.42 -3.73 6.58
C ASP A 9 -14.51 -4.73 7.29
N THR A 10 -13.43 -4.23 7.89
CA THR A 10 -12.51 -5.07 8.66
C THR A 10 -12.21 -4.38 9.97
N ASP A 11 -12.07 -5.16 11.05
CA ASP A 11 -11.70 -4.59 12.36
C ASP A 11 -10.31 -3.93 12.31
N LEU A 12 -9.42 -4.43 11.45
CA LEU A 12 -8.06 -3.92 11.31
C LEU A 12 -7.97 -2.58 10.56
N LEU A 13 -8.68 -2.44 9.44
CA LEU A 13 -8.58 -1.27 8.56
C LEU A 13 -9.71 -0.25 8.77
N GLY A 14 -10.73 -0.63 9.55
CA GLY A 14 -11.90 0.18 9.82
C GLY A 14 -13.01 0.01 8.77
N PRO A 15 -14.08 0.82 8.92
CA PRO A 15 -15.25 0.73 8.06
C PRO A 15 -15.00 1.31 6.65
N ALA A 16 -15.71 0.77 5.67
CA ALA A 16 -15.68 1.18 4.28
C ALA A 16 -16.04 2.66 4.06
N SER A 17 -16.77 3.27 5.01
CA SER A 17 -17.16 4.68 5.02
C SER A 17 -16.01 5.65 5.29
N LEU A 18 -14.83 5.18 5.70
CA LEU A 18 -13.63 6.02 5.83
C LEU A 18 -13.24 6.63 4.47
N GLY A 19 -12.45 7.70 4.47
CA GLY A 19 -12.04 8.42 3.25
C GLY A 19 -11.25 7.57 2.24
N GLU A 20 -11.00 8.12 1.04
CA GLU A 20 -10.26 7.42 -0.05
C GLU A 20 -8.80 7.07 0.31
N ASP A 21 -8.23 7.79 1.27
CA ASP A 21 -6.83 7.64 1.70
C ASP A 21 -6.64 6.56 2.78
N TYR A 22 -7.71 5.89 3.21
CA TYR A 22 -7.61 4.75 4.13
C TYR A 22 -7.48 3.45 3.31
N PRO A 23 -6.54 2.55 3.64
CA PRO A 23 -6.44 1.25 2.97
C PRO A 23 -7.73 0.45 3.14
N LYS A 24 -8.26 -0.13 2.06
CA LYS A 24 -9.50 -0.91 2.07
C LYS A 24 -9.38 -2.19 1.28
N VAL A 25 -10.12 -3.21 1.70
CA VAL A 25 -10.22 -4.48 0.98
C VAL A 25 -11.43 -4.45 0.06
N ILE A 26 -11.25 -4.80 -1.21
CA ILE A 26 -12.35 -4.94 -2.17
C ILE A 26 -13.10 -6.25 -1.92
N LYS A 27 -14.39 -6.14 -1.61
CA LYS A 27 -15.33 -7.26 -1.38
C LYS A 27 -15.83 -7.86 -2.70
N SER A 28 -16.30 -7.02 -3.61
CA SER A 28 -16.95 -7.43 -4.87
C SER A 28 -16.90 -6.34 -5.93
N GLY A 29 -17.25 -6.69 -7.17
CA GLY A 29 -17.43 -5.71 -8.27
C GLY A 29 -16.20 -5.47 -9.13
N ILE A 30 -15.22 -6.38 -9.12
CA ILE A 30 -14.12 -6.39 -10.09
C ILE A 30 -14.54 -7.35 -11.21
N ASP A 31 -14.89 -6.81 -12.37
CA ASP A 31 -15.04 -7.57 -13.61
C ASP A 31 -14.07 -7.04 -14.68
N GLY A 32 -14.09 -7.64 -15.87
CA GLY A 32 -13.21 -7.24 -16.97
C GLY A 32 -13.60 -5.94 -17.65
N GLU A 33 -14.76 -5.38 -17.30
CA GLU A 33 -15.20 -4.08 -17.78
C GLU A 33 -14.57 -2.99 -16.91
N SER A 34 -14.37 -1.80 -17.49
CA SER A 34 -13.82 -0.67 -16.73
C SER A 34 -14.64 -0.41 -15.46
N GLN A 35 -13.99 0.14 -14.43
CA GLN A 35 -14.65 0.51 -13.17
C GLN A 35 -15.94 1.30 -13.44
N HIS A 36 -17.08 0.79 -12.94
CA HIS A 36 -18.36 1.48 -13.07
C HIS A 36 -18.26 2.89 -12.45
N HIS A 37 -18.86 3.90 -13.07
CA HIS A 37 -18.74 5.30 -12.64
C HIS A 37 -19.26 5.59 -11.21
N GLU A 38 -20.22 4.80 -10.74
CA GLU A 38 -20.71 4.86 -9.33
C GLU A 38 -19.79 4.15 -8.33
N SER A 39 -18.76 3.44 -8.80
CA SER A 39 -17.84 2.76 -7.91
C SER A 39 -16.96 3.76 -7.18
N PRO A 40 -16.69 3.54 -5.88
CA PRO A 40 -15.74 4.39 -5.15
C PRO A 40 -14.33 4.24 -5.74
N LYS A 41 -13.51 5.28 -5.64
CA LYS A 41 -12.14 5.21 -6.17
C LYS A 41 -11.34 4.12 -5.47
N ILE A 42 -10.58 3.36 -6.26
CA ILE A 42 -9.56 2.44 -5.76
C ILE A 42 -8.22 3.16 -5.80
N THR A 43 -7.55 3.25 -4.65
CA THR A 43 -6.24 3.88 -4.49
C THR A 43 -5.15 2.82 -4.28
N GLY A 44 -3.88 3.21 -4.41
CA GLY A 44 -2.72 2.32 -4.16
C GLY A 44 -2.79 1.55 -2.82
N PRO A 45 -3.11 2.21 -1.68
CA PRO A 45 -3.26 1.52 -0.40
C PRO A 45 -4.32 0.41 -0.40
N CYS A 46 -5.40 0.56 -1.19
CA CYS A 46 -6.41 -0.48 -1.35
C CYS A 46 -5.82 -1.75 -1.99
N GLY A 47 -4.92 -1.58 -2.96
CA GLY A 47 -4.23 -2.70 -3.60
C GLY A 47 -3.38 -3.51 -2.62
N ILE A 48 -2.64 -2.85 -1.73
CA ILE A 48 -1.82 -3.50 -0.71
C ILE A 48 -2.69 -4.29 0.28
N ALA A 49 -3.71 -3.64 0.84
CA ALA A 49 -4.62 -4.25 1.80
C ALA A 49 -5.31 -5.47 1.19
N LEU A 50 -5.81 -5.33 -0.04
CA LEU A 50 -6.45 -6.42 -0.77
C LEU A 50 -5.48 -7.57 -1.05
N LEU A 51 -4.22 -7.29 -1.43
CA LEU A 51 -3.22 -8.32 -1.69
C LEU A 51 -2.99 -9.19 -0.46
N PHE A 52 -2.71 -8.59 0.71
CA PHE A 52 -2.49 -9.37 1.93
C PHE A 52 -3.72 -10.12 2.40
N TYR A 53 -4.89 -9.49 2.28
CA TYR A 53 -6.15 -10.15 2.60
C TYR A 53 -6.36 -11.40 1.74
N ARG A 54 -6.19 -11.29 0.41
CA ARG A 54 -6.34 -12.41 -0.54
C ARG A 54 -5.28 -13.49 -0.35
N ALA A 55 -4.08 -13.12 0.07
CA ALA A 55 -3.00 -14.07 0.37
C ALA A 55 -3.17 -14.77 1.73
N GLY A 56 -4.19 -14.41 2.53
CA GLY A 56 -4.35 -14.92 3.89
C GLY A 56 -3.24 -14.48 4.84
N ARG A 57 -2.61 -13.32 4.56
CA ARG A 57 -1.44 -12.78 5.27
C ARG A 57 -1.76 -11.50 6.04
N MET A 58 -2.87 -11.51 6.75
CA MET A 58 -3.28 -10.38 7.60
C MET A 58 -2.26 -10.10 8.72
N ASP A 59 -1.54 -11.13 9.17
CA ASP A 59 -0.40 -11.02 10.10
C ASP A 59 0.69 -10.06 9.62
N ILE A 60 0.92 -10.00 8.30
CA ILE A 60 1.88 -9.08 7.70
C ILE A 60 1.31 -7.67 7.65
N LEU A 61 0.04 -7.54 7.28
CA LEU A 61 -0.64 -6.25 7.21
C LEU A 61 -0.70 -5.57 8.58
N GLU A 62 -0.97 -6.34 9.64
CA GLU A 62 -0.91 -5.86 11.02
C GLU A 62 0.48 -5.29 11.36
N LYS A 63 1.56 -6.01 11.06
CA LYS A 63 2.95 -5.54 11.28
C LYS A 63 3.30 -4.30 10.46
N LEU A 64 2.75 -4.20 9.25
CA LEU A 64 2.92 -3.04 8.40
C LEU A 64 2.27 -1.80 9.02
N LEU A 65 1.08 -1.96 9.61
CA LEU A 65 0.32 -0.88 10.24
C LEU A 65 0.78 -0.55 11.67
N ASP A 66 1.45 -1.48 12.36
CA ASP A 66 2.02 -1.26 13.69
C ASP A 66 3.29 -0.38 13.64
N VAL A 67 3.08 0.90 13.36
CA VAL A 67 4.13 1.94 13.30
C VAL A 67 4.77 2.22 14.66
N LYS A 68 4.12 1.84 15.77
CA LYS A 68 4.63 2.07 17.13
C LYS A 68 5.69 1.05 17.51
N ASN A 69 5.37 -0.24 17.36
CA ASN A 69 6.25 -1.31 17.80
C ASN A 69 7.20 -1.80 16.70
N VAL A 70 6.82 -1.61 15.44
CA VAL A 70 7.66 -1.99 14.30
C VAL A 70 8.24 -0.71 13.69
N GLN A 71 9.53 -0.46 13.87
CA GLN A 71 10.18 0.74 13.32
C GLN A 71 10.62 0.57 11.86
N GLN A 72 10.92 -0.67 11.47
CA GLN A 72 11.35 -1.01 10.12
C GLN A 72 10.61 -2.25 9.66
N PHE A 73 10.10 -2.20 8.44
CA PHE A 73 9.42 -3.32 7.81
C PHE A 73 9.81 -3.37 6.34
N ASP A 74 10.31 -4.50 5.89
CA ASP A 74 10.69 -4.74 4.51
C ASP A 74 9.99 -5.98 3.99
N LEU A 75 9.33 -5.84 2.84
CA LEU A 75 8.70 -6.94 2.15
C LEU A 75 9.09 -6.92 0.68
N ARG A 76 9.31 -8.12 0.14
CA ARG A 76 9.48 -8.34 -1.29
C ARG A 76 8.49 -9.39 -1.76
N ALA A 77 7.56 -8.98 -2.62
CA ALA A 77 6.66 -9.87 -3.33
C ALA A 77 7.33 -10.31 -4.62
N ARG A 78 7.74 -11.59 -4.66
CA ARG A 78 8.46 -12.15 -5.81
C ARG A 78 7.51 -12.47 -6.95
N SER A 79 7.85 -12.01 -8.15
CA SER A 79 7.18 -12.38 -9.41
C SER A 79 7.38 -13.86 -9.76
N GLY A 80 8.47 -14.47 -9.26
CA GLY A 80 8.85 -15.85 -9.58
C GLY A 80 9.49 -16.03 -10.95
N VAL A 81 9.65 -14.95 -11.75
CA VAL A 81 10.21 -14.97 -13.10
C VAL A 81 11.46 -14.09 -13.14
N LEU A 82 12.58 -14.63 -13.64
CA LEU A 82 13.90 -13.98 -13.57
C LEU A 82 13.94 -12.61 -14.31
N PHE A 83 13.19 -12.48 -15.39
CA PHE A 83 13.18 -11.28 -16.23
C PHE A 83 12.13 -10.24 -15.81
N TYR A 84 11.34 -10.54 -14.78
CA TYR A 84 10.33 -9.61 -14.25
C TYR A 84 10.87 -8.90 -13.02
N LEU A 85 10.23 -7.79 -12.70
CA LEU A 85 10.51 -7.05 -11.49
C LEU A 85 9.69 -7.60 -10.35
N ASP A 86 10.31 -7.73 -9.19
CA ASP A 86 9.61 -7.97 -7.95
C ASP A 86 9.08 -6.64 -7.42
N VAL A 87 7.99 -6.70 -6.65
CA VAL A 87 7.49 -5.52 -5.94
C VAL A 87 8.13 -5.51 -4.56
N TYR A 88 8.71 -4.38 -4.17
CA TYR A 88 9.16 -4.17 -2.80
C TYR A 88 8.22 -3.20 -2.08
N LEU A 89 8.19 -3.35 -0.75
CA LEU A 89 7.61 -2.40 0.17
C LEU A 89 8.60 -2.18 1.31
N HIS A 90 9.01 -0.94 1.48
CA HIS A 90 9.86 -0.49 2.58
C HIS A 90 9.06 0.46 3.46
N ARG A 91 9.01 0.18 4.76
CA ARG A 91 8.50 1.13 5.75
C ARG A 91 9.58 1.48 6.74
N ARG A 92 9.70 2.78 7.01
CA ARG A 92 10.60 3.38 8.00
C ARG A 92 9.78 4.34 8.86
N GLY A 93 9.40 3.90 10.06
CA GLY A 93 8.44 4.61 10.91
C GLY A 93 7.13 4.82 10.17
N TYR A 94 6.72 6.08 10.02
CA TYR A 94 5.50 6.47 9.31
C TYR A 94 5.64 6.53 7.78
N ASN A 95 6.85 6.42 7.24
CA ASN A 95 7.07 6.52 5.80
C ASN A 95 7.00 5.14 5.16
N VAL A 96 6.17 4.99 4.13
CA VAL A 96 6.08 3.80 3.28
C VAL A 96 6.53 4.16 1.88
N GLU A 97 7.38 3.33 1.30
CA GLU A 97 7.74 3.35 -0.11
C GLU A 97 7.41 2.00 -0.72
N MET A 98 6.89 2.03 -1.94
CA MET A 98 6.78 0.86 -2.79
C MET A 98 7.41 1.14 -4.14
N GLY A 99 7.97 0.10 -4.74
CA GLY A 99 8.54 0.20 -6.07
C GLY A 99 8.87 -1.16 -6.63
N TYR A 100 9.76 -1.16 -7.61
CA TYR A 100 10.17 -2.34 -8.33
C TYR A 100 11.64 -2.66 -8.08
N GLN A 101 11.93 -3.93 -7.83
CA GLN A 101 13.27 -4.46 -7.61
C GLN A 101 13.60 -5.47 -8.70
N SER A 102 14.80 -5.35 -9.26
CA SER A 102 15.30 -6.30 -10.26
C SER A 102 15.48 -7.68 -9.64
N ASN A 103 14.82 -8.69 -10.21
CA ASN A 103 15.02 -10.07 -9.77
C ASN A 103 16.42 -10.60 -10.13
N ARG A 104 17.05 -10.04 -11.19
CA ARG A 104 18.38 -10.42 -11.66
C ARG A 104 19.51 -9.85 -10.80
N THR A 105 19.45 -8.57 -10.44
CA THR A 105 20.55 -7.89 -9.73
C THR A 105 20.26 -7.73 -8.23
N GLY A 106 19.00 -7.81 -7.83
CA GLY A 106 18.58 -7.49 -6.47
C GLY A 106 18.57 -5.99 -6.16
N GLU A 107 18.89 -5.13 -7.12
CA GLU A 107 18.87 -3.69 -6.95
C GLU A 107 17.46 -3.13 -7.16
N GLU A 108 17.13 -2.05 -6.45
CA GLU A 108 15.93 -1.26 -6.69
C GLU A 108 16.01 -0.68 -8.10
N ALA A 109 15.09 -1.12 -8.97
CA ALA A 109 15.09 -0.76 -10.38
C ALA A 109 14.32 0.54 -10.62
N GLN A 110 13.25 0.77 -9.85
CA GLN A 110 12.45 1.97 -9.93
C GLN A 110 11.73 2.23 -8.60
N HIS A 111 12.03 3.37 -7.97
CA HIS A 111 11.24 3.88 -6.87
C HIS A 111 9.84 4.23 -7.38
N GLY A 112 8.81 3.72 -6.73
CA GLY A 112 7.43 3.94 -7.09
C GLY A 112 6.78 5.01 -6.22
N VAL A 113 5.68 4.65 -5.58
CA VAL A 113 4.84 5.58 -4.82
C VAL A 113 5.26 5.58 -3.35
N ARG A 114 5.26 6.77 -2.74
CA ARG A 114 5.52 6.96 -1.32
C ARG A 114 4.26 7.43 -0.61
N TYR A 115 4.12 7.02 0.64
CA TYR A 115 3.02 7.40 1.51
C TYR A 115 3.54 7.79 2.89
N LEU A 116 2.91 8.78 3.49
CA LEU A 116 2.99 9.04 4.92
C LEU A 116 1.78 8.41 5.61
N ILE A 117 2.03 7.49 6.54
CA ILE A 117 1.03 6.94 7.43
C ILE A 117 0.75 7.98 8.52
N VAL A 118 -0.50 8.45 8.59
CA VAL A 118 -0.96 9.35 9.64
C VAL A 118 -2.02 8.61 10.46
N PRO A 119 -1.77 8.29 11.73
CA PRO A 119 -2.77 7.68 12.59
C PRO A 119 -3.93 8.66 12.82
N ASP A 120 -5.15 8.13 12.91
CA ASP A 120 -6.29 8.94 13.33
C ASP A 120 -6.18 9.35 14.82
N ALA A 121 -7.09 10.21 15.28
CA ALA A 121 -7.05 10.75 16.64
C ALA A 121 -7.14 9.68 17.74
N ASN A 122 -7.67 8.50 17.43
CA ASN A 122 -7.80 7.37 18.35
C ASN A 122 -6.73 6.30 18.12
N GLU A 123 -5.82 6.54 17.16
CA GLU A 123 -4.78 5.63 16.68
C GLU A 123 -5.30 4.24 16.29
N GLN A 124 -6.58 4.16 15.90
CA GLN A 124 -7.23 2.90 15.53
C GLN A 124 -7.02 2.57 14.06
N HIS A 125 -7.10 3.58 13.20
CA HIS A 125 -6.87 3.46 11.77
C HIS A 125 -5.78 4.42 11.34
N SER A 126 -5.28 4.24 10.11
CA SER A 126 -4.26 5.13 9.57
C SER A 126 -4.58 5.53 8.14
N GLN A 127 -4.57 6.84 7.92
CA GLN A 127 -4.63 7.44 6.60
C GLN A 127 -3.26 7.34 5.92
N TRP A 128 -3.23 7.10 4.62
CA TRP A 128 -2.03 6.99 3.81
C TRP A 128 -1.99 8.14 2.81
N ILE A 129 -1.23 9.18 3.14
CA ILE A 129 -1.16 10.39 2.34
C ILE A 129 -0.05 10.24 1.30
N PRO A 130 -0.35 10.25 -0.01
CA PRO A 130 0.65 10.14 -1.05
C PRO A 130 1.65 11.30 -0.95
N GLN A 131 2.94 10.99 -1.08
CA GLN A 131 4.03 11.97 -1.09
C GLN A 131 4.52 12.15 -2.53
N CYS A 132 4.93 13.37 -2.88
CA CYS A 132 5.44 13.63 -4.23
C CYS A 132 6.81 12.98 -4.42
N THR A 133 7.04 12.38 -5.59
CA THR A 133 8.34 11.78 -5.93
C THR A 133 9.38 12.83 -6.32
N SER A 134 8.96 14.09 -6.57
CA SER A 134 9.84 15.23 -6.90
C SER A 134 10.65 15.75 -5.71
N ASP A 135 10.23 15.47 -4.48
CA ASP A 135 10.85 16.00 -3.25
C ASP A 135 12.25 15.41 -2.98
N LEU A 136 12.74 14.57 -3.90
CA LEU A 136 14.04 13.90 -3.88
C LEU A 136 15.11 14.57 -4.74
N GLY A 137 14.78 15.63 -5.49
CA GLY A 137 15.77 16.41 -6.23
C GLY A 137 16.81 17.14 -5.35
N SER A 138 16.69 17.10 -4.02
CA SER A 138 17.48 17.95 -3.12
C SER A 138 18.03 17.28 -1.86
N LEU A 139 17.76 15.99 -1.58
CA LEU A 139 18.22 15.33 -0.35
C LEU A 139 19.45 14.42 -0.54
N ARG A 140 20.25 14.66 -1.59
CA ARG A 140 21.59 14.04 -1.73
C ARG A 140 22.75 14.89 -1.17
N GLU A 141 22.49 16.06 -0.60
CA GLU A 141 23.53 16.89 0.03
C GLU A 141 23.06 17.50 1.35
N VAL A 142 23.02 16.73 2.45
CA VAL A 142 23.45 17.23 3.79
C VAL A 142 23.83 16.02 4.65
N VAL A 143 24.99 15.42 4.39
CA VAL A 143 25.80 14.78 5.44
C VAL A 143 27.24 15.18 5.19
N ARG A 144 27.64 16.31 5.79
CA ARG A 144 28.98 16.56 6.31
C ARG A 144 28.85 17.32 7.61
#